data_AF-A0A9W8EEM5-F1
#
_entry.id   AF-A0A9W8EEM5-F1
#
_cell.length_a   1.000
_cell.length_b   1.000
_cell.length_c   1.000
_cell.angle_alpha   90.00
_cell.angle_beta   90.00
_cell.angle_gamma   90.00
#
_symmetry.space_group_name_H-M   'P 1'
#
loop_
_entity.id
_entity.type
_entity.pdbx_description
1 polymer ?
#
loop_
_entity_poly.entity_id
_entity_poly.type
_entity_poly.pdbx_seq_one_letter_code
_entity_poly.pdbx_strand_id
1 'polypeptide(L)'
;MDPDTIAQWTALRLGPAFAQSTDATASATAEREAFLHQASTVLTQVCTHIQTASPSAIISLLPEDIATWIAMCAQFHVVAVPEAWQTPNLVRQSQALLRHIYQQLYTDSATSGATVSGVTSPTTQALMHGRLAQDYTSLILTRFVKPEFTHATPRWHTAKPHAGKPRQRSQEDLRVQFHLQQPWKRDHPATLHILGWCLTWLPAPWRQLDLLAFIPAVLTMLDDYECRCKWQGVVYTQTLVAKDLAGGTRWLHSTGLALALYEALLQMILFRGDQEPHAVDLLAAVFDALPGVIDCIATPESNAWFDRWDQVVEQGILKNLTFHQNHVAVLPLLFDQVVIITRRLGKDVTTYLNPLVLECCRCLQEPIVHSPSLFGIHRAAGAALLALARTCQPRVSHYLPPIICAVASSWRQVRNLANRSALKGIADHEGVLQTIVQTVAVRDPSAVAQAHETLTQHDTTLFTALFAKVTANVSG
;
A
#
# COMPACT_ATOMS: atom_id res chain seq x y z
N MET A 1 -25.22 5.85 -33.55
CA MET A 1 -26.08 4.66 -33.69
C MET A 1 -27.13 4.94 -34.74
N ASP A 2 -27.46 3.92 -35.54
CA ASP A 2 -28.59 3.95 -36.46
C ASP A 2 -29.92 4.09 -35.65
N PRO A 3 -30.84 4.98 -36.06
CA PRO A 3 -32.17 5.14 -35.47
C PRO A 3 -32.92 3.82 -35.22
N ASP A 4 -32.74 2.80 -36.06
CA ASP A 4 -33.40 1.50 -35.90
C ASP A 4 -32.86 0.73 -34.68
N THR A 5 -31.58 0.92 -34.35
CA THR A 5 -31.00 0.34 -33.13
C THR A 5 -31.54 1.04 -31.88
N ILE A 6 -31.84 2.33 -31.97
CA ILE A 6 -32.45 3.13 -30.88
C ILE A 6 -33.94 2.78 -30.71
N ALA A 7 -34.66 2.52 -31.81
CA ALA A 7 -36.03 2.04 -31.79
C ALA A 7 -36.15 0.63 -31.18
N GLN A 8 -35.21 -0.27 -31.50
CA GLN A 8 -35.11 -1.60 -30.86
C GLN A 8 -34.83 -1.51 -29.35
N TRP A 9 -34.02 -0.53 -28.92
CA TRP A 9 -33.80 -0.22 -27.51
C TRP A 9 -35.07 0.29 -26.79
N THR A 10 -35.90 1.06 -27.49
CA THR A 10 -37.13 1.64 -26.91
C THR A 10 -38.27 0.62 -26.82
N ALA A 11 -38.31 -0.34 -27.76
CA ALA A 11 -39.27 -1.44 -27.80
C ALA A 11 -39.06 -2.50 -26.69
N LEU A 12 -37.88 -2.53 -26.05
CA LEU A 12 -37.57 -3.40 -24.90
C LEU A 12 -38.28 -2.98 -23.59
N ARG A 13 -39.08 -1.90 -23.59
CA ARG A 13 -40.01 -1.56 -22.51
C ARG A 13 -41.23 -2.49 -22.52
N LEU A 14 -41.04 -3.75 -22.14
CA LEU A 14 -42.16 -4.60 -21.76
C LEU A 14 -42.57 -4.26 -20.33
N GLY A 15 -43.80 -3.77 -20.18
CA GLY A 15 -44.41 -3.36 -18.92
C GLY A 15 -44.65 -4.52 -17.93
N PRO A 16 -45.32 -4.26 -16.80
CA PRO A 16 -45.37 -5.11 -15.60
C PRO A 16 -45.95 -6.53 -15.73
N ALA A 17 -46.31 -6.99 -16.94
CA ALA A 17 -46.82 -8.33 -17.19
C ALA A 17 -45.78 -9.45 -17.02
N PHE A 18 -44.47 -9.14 -17.06
CA PHE A 18 -43.41 -10.15 -16.99
C PHE A 18 -43.07 -10.61 -15.55
N ALA A 19 -43.45 -9.83 -14.54
CA ALA A 19 -43.08 -10.09 -13.14
C ALA A 19 -44.04 -11.05 -12.39
N GLN A 20 -45.18 -11.43 -12.98
CA GLN A 20 -46.21 -12.22 -12.29
C GLN A 20 -46.43 -13.64 -12.85
N SER A 21 -45.70 -14.06 -13.88
CA SER A 21 -45.83 -15.43 -14.41
C SER A 21 -44.89 -16.41 -13.71
N THR A 22 -45.38 -17.11 -12.69
CA THR A 22 -44.68 -18.25 -12.06
C THR A 22 -44.82 -19.56 -12.83
N ASP A 23 -45.54 -19.58 -13.96
CA ASP A 23 -45.76 -20.82 -14.72
C ASP A 23 -44.60 -21.13 -15.67
N ALA A 24 -43.89 -22.22 -15.33
CA ALA A 24 -42.83 -22.82 -16.12
C ALA A 24 -43.39 -23.52 -17.36
N THR A 25 -43.91 -22.76 -18.32
CA THR A 25 -44.24 -23.28 -19.65
C THR A 25 -43.02 -23.17 -20.57
N ALA A 26 -42.88 -24.11 -21.51
CA ALA A 26 -41.77 -24.15 -22.48
C ALA A 26 -41.63 -22.85 -23.31
N SER A 27 -42.71 -22.07 -23.44
CA SER A 27 -42.70 -20.75 -24.10
C SER A 27 -41.93 -19.70 -23.29
N ALA A 28 -42.10 -19.68 -21.97
CA ALA A 28 -41.41 -18.74 -21.09
C ALA A 28 -39.89 -19.02 -21.01
N THR A 29 -39.48 -20.29 -21.13
CA THR A 29 -38.07 -20.67 -21.22
C THR A 29 -37.46 -20.25 -22.55
N ALA A 30 -38.15 -20.44 -23.67
CA ALA A 30 -37.68 -20.01 -24.99
C ALA A 30 -37.58 -18.49 -25.12
N GLU A 31 -38.54 -17.75 -24.58
CA GLU A 31 -38.50 -16.27 -24.54
C GLU A 31 -37.39 -15.75 -23.62
N ARG A 32 -37.14 -16.42 -22.49
CA ARG A 32 -36.01 -16.12 -21.60
C ARG A 32 -34.66 -16.40 -22.27
N GLU A 33 -34.54 -17.50 -23.02
CA GLU A 33 -33.32 -17.83 -23.77
C GLU A 33 -33.10 -16.85 -24.93
N ALA A 34 -34.15 -16.46 -25.65
CA ALA A 34 -34.09 -15.43 -26.68
C ALA A 34 -33.66 -14.07 -26.10
N PHE A 35 -34.21 -13.68 -24.94
CA PHE A 35 -33.80 -12.46 -24.23
C PHE A 35 -32.34 -12.51 -23.77
N LEU A 36 -31.88 -13.64 -23.20
CA LEU A 36 -30.49 -13.81 -22.78
C LEU A 36 -29.52 -13.81 -23.96
N HIS A 37 -29.92 -14.39 -25.10
CA HIS A 37 -29.16 -14.34 -26.34
C HIS A 37 -29.06 -12.91 -26.86
N GLN A 38 -30.17 -12.18 -26.89
CA GLN A 38 -30.22 -10.78 -27.34
C GLN A 38 -29.43 -9.84 -26.42
N ALA A 39 -29.52 -10.02 -25.09
CA ALA A 39 -28.70 -9.31 -24.12
C ALA A 39 -27.20 -9.62 -24.28
N SER A 40 -26.85 -10.88 -24.61
CA SER A 40 -25.47 -11.29 -24.92
C SER A 40 -24.95 -10.62 -26.20
N THR A 41 -25.78 -10.51 -27.23
CA THR A 41 -25.44 -9.82 -28.48
C THR A 41 -25.23 -8.33 -28.24
N VAL A 42 -26.11 -7.68 -27.47
CA VAL A 42 -25.98 -6.26 -27.12
C VAL A 42 -24.73 -6.00 -26.28
N LEU A 43 -24.44 -6.82 -25.27
CA LEU A 43 -23.20 -6.72 -24.49
C LEU A 43 -21.95 -6.90 -25.37
N THR A 44 -22.00 -7.82 -26.33
CA THR A 44 -20.90 -8.04 -27.28
C THR A 44 -20.70 -6.83 -28.19
N GLN A 45 -21.77 -6.24 -28.70
CA GLN A 45 -21.73 -5.01 -29.49
C GLN A 45 -21.22 -3.82 -28.68
N VAL A 46 -21.64 -3.68 -27.43
CA VAL A 46 -21.14 -2.66 -26.49
C VAL A 46 -19.65 -2.84 -26.20
N CYS A 47 -19.18 -4.06 -25.94
CA CYS A 47 -17.75 -4.34 -25.76
C CYS A 47 -16.93 -4.01 -27.03
N THR A 48 -17.47 -4.30 -28.21
CA THR A 48 -16.82 -4.00 -29.51
C THR A 48 -16.79 -2.50 -29.80
N HIS A 49 -17.81 -1.75 -29.36
CA HIS A 49 -17.85 -0.29 -29.42
C HIS A 49 -16.96 0.38 -28.36
N ILE A 50 -16.84 -0.17 -27.14
CA ILE A 50 -15.92 0.32 -26.09
C ILE A 50 -14.46 0.23 -26.56
N GLN A 51 -14.12 -0.77 -27.39
CA GLN A 51 -12.79 -0.90 -27.98
C GLN A 51 -12.47 0.15 -29.06
N THR A 52 -13.47 0.86 -29.59
CA THR A 52 -13.32 1.70 -30.79
C THR A 52 -13.82 3.14 -30.64
N ALA A 53 -14.61 3.46 -29.62
CA ALA A 53 -15.19 4.78 -29.38
C ALA A 53 -14.62 5.48 -28.13
N SER A 54 -14.64 6.81 -28.11
CA SER A 54 -14.20 7.56 -26.93
C SER A 54 -15.17 7.32 -25.75
N PRO A 55 -14.67 7.10 -24.51
CA PRO A 55 -15.50 6.78 -23.35
C PRO A 55 -16.67 7.75 -23.10
N SER A 56 -16.46 9.03 -23.46
CA SER A 56 -17.44 10.11 -23.35
C SER A 56 -18.70 9.94 -24.21
N ALA A 57 -18.63 9.25 -25.36
CA ALA A 57 -19.76 9.07 -26.26
C ALA A 57 -20.68 7.89 -25.85
N ILE A 58 -20.15 6.96 -25.04
CA ILE A 58 -20.88 5.79 -24.54
C ILE A 58 -21.63 6.14 -23.25
N ILE A 59 -21.06 7.03 -22.43
CA ILE A 59 -21.63 7.47 -21.15
C ILE A 59 -22.91 8.30 -21.33
N SER A 60 -23.09 8.99 -22.45
CA SER A 60 -24.25 9.87 -22.71
C SER A 60 -25.51 9.14 -23.22
N LEU A 61 -25.43 7.84 -23.52
CA LEU A 61 -26.51 7.07 -24.15
C LEU A 61 -27.15 6.03 -23.21
N LEU A 62 -26.68 5.93 -21.98
CA LEU A 62 -27.14 4.97 -20.99
C LEU A 62 -27.82 5.70 -19.83
N PRO A 63 -28.81 5.09 -19.14
CA PRO A 63 -29.25 5.57 -17.83
C PRO A 63 -28.03 5.80 -16.93
N GLU A 64 -28.02 6.91 -16.17
CA GLU A 64 -26.85 7.35 -15.37
C GLU A 64 -26.22 6.23 -14.52
N ASP A 65 -27.04 5.30 -14.02
CA ASP A 65 -26.62 4.16 -13.21
C ASP A 65 -25.85 3.08 -14.00
N ILE A 66 -26.18 2.89 -15.28
CA ILE A 66 -25.54 1.91 -16.18
C ILE A 66 -24.28 2.51 -16.83
N ALA A 67 -24.31 3.81 -17.15
CA ALA A 67 -23.16 4.54 -17.66
C ALA A 67 -21.98 4.51 -16.67
N THR A 68 -22.26 4.64 -15.38
CA THR A 68 -21.27 4.63 -14.29
C THR A 68 -20.66 3.23 -14.08
N TRP A 69 -21.45 2.17 -14.30
CA TRP A 69 -20.98 0.79 -14.13
C TRP A 69 -20.21 0.28 -15.35
N ILE A 70 -20.64 0.66 -16.56
CA ILE A 70 -19.85 0.47 -17.77
C ILE A 70 -18.58 1.31 -17.73
N ALA A 71 -18.58 2.50 -17.10
CA ALA A 71 -17.36 3.27 -16.84
C ALA A 71 -16.43 2.57 -15.81
N MET A 72 -16.96 1.83 -14.83
CA MET A 72 -16.17 0.95 -13.94
C MET A 72 -15.56 -0.23 -14.71
N CYS A 73 -16.36 -0.97 -15.49
CA CYS A 73 -15.86 -2.04 -16.36
C CYS A 73 -14.89 -1.52 -17.43
N ALA A 74 -15.13 -0.33 -17.96
CA ALA A 74 -14.24 0.35 -18.87
C ALA A 74 -12.99 0.85 -18.13
N GLN A 75 -13.04 1.30 -16.88
CA GLN A 75 -11.84 1.57 -16.07
C GLN A 75 -11.03 0.30 -15.82
N PHE A 76 -11.68 -0.85 -15.63
CA PHE A 76 -11.01 -2.16 -15.61
C PHE A 76 -10.40 -2.55 -16.98
N HIS A 77 -10.81 -1.92 -18.08
CA HIS A 77 -10.24 -2.09 -19.43
C HIS A 77 -9.29 -0.96 -19.87
N VAL A 78 -9.36 0.25 -19.28
CA VAL A 78 -8.70 1.50 -19.72
C VAL A 78 -7.60 1.95 -18.76
N VAL A 79 -7.68 1.63 -17.45
CA VAL A 79 -6.57 1.87 -16.52
C VAL A 79 -5.52 0.79 -16.74
N ALA A 80 -4.72 0.96 -17.81
CA ALA A 80 -3.50 0.23 -18.15
C ALA A 80 -3.32 -1.11 -17.41
N VAL A 81 -4.28 -2.02 -17.57
CA VAL A 81 -4.13 -3.39 -17.11
C VAL A 81 -3.11 -3.98 -18.07
N PRO A 82 -1.92 -4.41 -17.61
CA PRO A 82 -0.88 -4.93 -18.51
C PRO A 82 -1.49 -5.98 -19.43
N GLU A 83 -1.15 -5.98 -20.72
CA GLU A 83 -1.75 -6.87 -21.74
C GLU A 83 -1.85 -8.35 -21.29
N ALA A 84 -0.94 -8.79 -20.41
CA ALA A 84 -0.93 -10.11 -19.78
C ALA A 84 -2.18 -10.47 -18.94
N TRP A 85 -3.10 -9.54 -18.67
CA TRP A 85 -4.23 -9.73 -17.75
C TRP A 85 -5.60 -9.64 -18.43
N GLN A 86 -5.66 -9.42 -19.76
CA GLN A 86 -6.90 -9.47 -20.54
C GLN A 86 -7.26 -10.92 -20.89
N THR A 87 -7.75 -11.68 -19.91
CA THR A 87 -8.17 -13.07 -20.17
C THR A 87 -9.66 -13.12 -20.56
N PRO A 88 -10.08 -14.04 -21.46
CA PRO A 88 -11.50 -14.27 -21.78
C PRO A 88 -12.38 -14.57 -20.55
N ASN A 89 -11.78 -15.07 -19.47
CA ASN A 89 -12.46 -15.33 -18.20
C ASN A 89 -12.86 -14.06 -17.47
N LEU A 90 -12.01 -13.02 -17.46
CA LEU A 90 -12.32 -11.71 -16.87
C LEU A 90 -13.57 -11.09 -17.51
N VAL A 91 -13.68 -11.21 -18.84
CA VAL A 91 -14.83 -10.73 -19.63
C VAL A 91 -16.09 -11.53 -19.28
N ARG A 92 -16.02 -12.86 -19.20
CA ARG A 92 -17.20 -13.68 -18.84
C ARG A 92 -17.66 -13.45 -17.40
N GLN A 93 -16.75 -13.28 -16.46
CA GLN A 93 -17.07 -13.05 -15.05
C GLN A 93 -17.71 -11.68 -14.82
N SER A 94 -17.13 -10.64 -15.44
CA SER A 94 -17.75 -9.32 -15.43
C SER A 94 -19.14 -9.35 -16.08
N GLN A 95 -19.32 -10.06 -17.20
CA GLN A 95 -20.63 -10.26 -17.86
C GLN A 95 -21.66 -11.02 -17.01
N ALA A 96 -21.25 -12.06 -16.27
CA ALA A 96 -22.15 -12.82 -15.40
C ALA A 96 -22.60 -12.00 -14.18
N LEU A 97 -21.67 -11.27 -13.58
CA LEU A 97 -21.96 -10.35 -12.48
C LEU A 97 -22.85 -9.18 -12.94
N LEU A 98 -22.56 -8.63 -14.13
CA LEU A 98 -23.39 -7.64 -14.83
C LEU A 98 -24.83 -8.10 -14.99
N ARG A 99 -25.04 -9.31 -15.53
CA ARG A 99 -26.40 -9.85 -15.74
C ARG A 99 -27.17 -9.98 -14.43
N HIS A 100 -26.50 -10.43 -13.37
CA HIS A 100 -27.17 -10.65 -12.08
C HIS A 100 -27.54 -9.34 -11.38
N ILE A 101 -26.63 -8.35 -11.38
CA ILE A 101 -26.87 -7.04 -10.75
C ILE A 101 -27.89 -6.23 -11.56
N TYR A 102 -27.80 -6.25 -12.89
CA TYR A 102 -28.77 -5.61 -13.78
C TYR A 102 -30.19 -6.15 -13.56
N GLN A 103 -30.33 -7.48 -13.42
CA GLN A 103 -31.62 -8.10 -13.11
C GLN A 103 -32.21 -7.62 -11.78
N GLN A 104 -31.40 -7.31 -10.77
CA GLN A 104 -31.87 -6.81 -9.48
C GLN A 104 -32.17 -5.30 -9.48
N LEU A 105 -31.36 -4.49 -10.15
CA LEU A 105 -31.61 -3.04 -10.25
C LEU A 105 -32.83 -2.72 -11.13
N TYR A 106 -33.09 -3.53 -12.16
CA TYR A 106 -34.24 -3.35 -13.05
C TYR A 106 -35.56 -3.77 -12.40
N THR A 107 -35.55 -4.72 -11.45
CA THR A 107 -36.74 -5.06 -10.67
C THR A 107 -37.15 -3.95 -9.71
N ASP A 108 -36.17 -3.19 -9.17
CA ASP A 108 -36.46 -2.13 -8.19
C ASP A 108 -36.83 -0.79 -8.86
N SER A 109 -36.17 -0.43 -9.97
CA SER A 109 -36.41 0.83 -10.68
C SER A 109 -37.72 0.89 -11.48
N ALA A 110 -38.33 -0.25 -11.82
CA ALA A 110 -39.64 -0.31 -12.48
C ALA A 110 -40.79 0.30 -11.64
N THR A 111 -40.53 0.65 -10.37
CA THR A 111 -41.51 1.30 -9.48
C THR A 111 -41.39 2.82 -9.35
N SER A 112 -40.28 3.44 -9.78
CA SER A 112 -40.07 4.89 -9.64
C SER A 112 -39.78 5.55 -10.99
N GLY A 113 -40.81 6.07 -11.65
CA GLY A 113 -40.73 6.69 -12.98
C GLY A 113 -40.04 8.07 -13.02
N ALA A 114 -38.77 8.17 -12.59
CA ALA A 114 -37.99 9.39 -12.65
C ALA A 114 -36.85 9.28 -13.67
N THR A 115 -36.89 10.12 -14.70
CA THR A 115 -35.81 10.31 -15.68
C THR A 115 -34.84 11.37 -15.18
N VAL A 116 -33.59 10.99 -14.89
CA VAL A 116 -32.49 11.92 -14.54
C VAL A 116 -31.55 12.04 -15.73
N SER A 117 -31.22 13.28 -16.10
CA SER A 117 -30.28 13.58 -17.19
C SER A 117 -29.44 14.78 -16.75
N GLY A 118 -28.23 14.54 -16.24
CA GLY A 118 -27.30 15.60 -15.86
C GLY A 118 -25.93 15.09 -15.43
N VAL A 119 -24.89 15.57 -16.11
CA VAL A 119 -23.45 15.36 -15.82
C VAL A 119 -23.19 15.09 -14.33
N THR A 120 -22.86 13.85 -13.99
CA THR A 120 -22.70 13.41 -12.61
C THR A 120 -21.43 14.03 -12.02
N SER A 121 -21.63 14.89 -11.01
CA SER A 121 -20.53 15.38 -10.18
C SER A 121 -19.75 14.21 -9.56
N PRO A 122 -18.42 14.32 -9.34
CA PRO A 122 -17.62 13.30 -8.64
C PRO A 122 -18.23 12.84 -7.31
N THR A 123 -18.95 13.74 -6.63
CA THR A 123 -19.68 13.44 -5.40
C THR A 123 -20.86 12.49 -5.63
N THR A 124 -21.62 12.69 -6.70
CA THR A 124 -22.75 11.82 -7.07
C THR A 124 -22.25 10.42 -7.43
N GLN A 125 -21.15 10.34 -8.19
CA GLN A 125 -20.52 9.07 -8.53
C GLN A 125 -20.04 8.32 -7.29
N ALA A 126 -19.39 9.01 -6.34
CA ALA A 126 -18.95 8.40 -5.09
C ALA A 126 -20.11 7.85 -4.24
N LEU A 127 -21.22 8.60 -4.17
CA LEU A 127 -22.43 8.17 -3.48
C LEU A 127 -23.06 6.93 -4.13
N MET A 128 -23.11 6.89 -5.47
CA MET A 128 -23.60 5.74 -6.22
C MET A 128 -22.75 4.49 -5.98
N HIS A 129 -21.42 4.60 -6.07
CA HIS A 129 -20.53 3.49 -5.77
C HIS A 129 -20.65 3.01 -4.33
N GLY A 130 -20.80 3.93 -3.37
CA GLY A 130 -21.01 3.60 -1.96
C GLY A 130 -22.28 2.78 -1.72
N ARG A 131 -23.40 3.15 -2.36
CA ARG A 131 -24.67 2.40 -2.30
C ARG A 131 -24.54 1.01 -2.91
N LEU A 132 -24.00 0.92 -4.12
CA LEU A 132 -23.79 -0.37 -4.79
C LEU A 132 -22.90 -1.30 -3.96
N ALA A 133 -21.82 -0.78 -3.37
CA ALA A 133 -20.97 -1.56 -2.48
C ALA A 133 -21.75 -2.02 -1.24
N GLN A 134 -22.49 -1.13 -0.59
CA GLN A 134 -23.30 -1.47 0.58
C GLN A 134 -24.29 -2.62 0.29
N ASP A 135 -24.95 -2.58 -0.87
CA ASP A 135 -25.98 -3.55 -1.24
C ASP A 135 -25.39 -4.89 -1.69
N TYR A 136 -24.32 -4.85 -2.49
CA TYR A 136 -23.80 -6.05 -3.17
C TYR A 136 -22.51 -6.63 -2.61
N THR A 137 -21.75 -5.91 -1.77
CA THR A 137 -20.44 -6.41 -1.28
C THR A 137 -20.56 -7.77 -0.61
N SER A 138 -21.57 -8.01 0.23
CA SER A 138 -21.71 -9.31 0.89
C SER A 138 -21.90 -10.45 -0.11
N LEU A 139 -22.74 -10.23 -1.13
CA LEU A 139 -22.97 -11.19 -2.21
C LEU A 139 -21.69 -11.42 -3.03
N ILE A 140 -21.02 -10.34 -3.42
CA ILE A 140 -19.78 -10.37 -4.21
C ILE A 140 -18.71 -11.16 -3.46
N LEU A 141 -18.47 -10.80 -2.20
CA LEU A 141 -17.44 -11.43 -1.40
C LEU A 141 -17.74 -12.90 -1.14
N THR A 142 -18.97 -13.25 -0.79
CA THR A 142 -19.31 -14.64 -0.43
C THR A 142 -19.40 -15.57 -1.63
N ARG A 143 -19.92 -15.11 -2.77
CA ARG A 143 -20.15 -15.96 -3.96
C ARG A 143 -19.01 -15.95 -4.96
N PHE A 144 -18.25 -14.87 -5.05
CA PHE A 144 -17.26 -14.71 -6.13
C PHE A 144 -15.84 -14.57 -5.60
N VAL A 145 -15.61 -13.88 -4.48
CA VAL A 145 -14.24 -13.69 -3.98
C VAL A 145 -13.79 -14.83 -3.09
N LYS A 146 -14.53 -15.11 -2.02
CA LYS A 146 -14.17 -16.12 -1.02
C LYS A 146 -13.87 -17.51 -1.60
N PRO A 147 -14.64 -18.05 -2.57
CA PRO A 147 -14.34 -19.36 -3.15
C PRO A 147 -12.93 -19.45 -3.74
N GLU A 148 -12.47 -18.37 -4.38
CA GLU A 148 -11.17 -18.32 -5.05
C GLU A 148 -9.98 -18.34 -4.08
N PHE A 149 -10.20 -17.87 -2.85
CA PHE A 149 -9.22 -17.91 -1.76
C PHE A 149 -9.34 -19.16 -0.88
N THR A 150 -10.40 -19.96 -1.02
CA THR A 150 -10.62 -21.13 -0.14
C THR A 150 -9.57 -22.23 -0.34
N HIS A 151 -8.90 -22.25 -1.50
CA HIS A 151 -7.81 -23.19 -1.81
C HIS A 151 -6.42 -22.65 -1.49
N ALA A 152 -6.32 -21.47 -0.87
CA ALA A 152 -5.05 -20.78 -0.68
C ALA A 152 -4.26 -21.26 0.55
N THR A 153 -4.82 -22.13 1.40
CA THR A 153 -4.08 -22.73 2.52
C THR A 153 -3.33 -23.98 2.06
N PRO A 154 -2.00 -24.00 2.14
CA PRO A 154 -1.23 -25.18 1.74
C PRO A 154 -1.55 -26.38 2.64
N ARG A 155 -1.90 -27.53 2.05
CA ARG A 155 -2.18 -28.76 2.83
C ARG A 155 -0.92 -29.45 3.39
N TRP A 156 0.28 -28.92 3.16
CA TRP A 156 1.52 -29.60 3.56
C TRP A 156 1.75 -29.65 5.06
N HIS A 157 1.20 -28.72 5.86
CA HIS A 157 1.19 -28.85 7.33
C HIS A 157 0.33 -30.01 7.83
N THR A 158 -0.66 -30.44 7.04
CA THR A 158 -1.52 -31.60 7.33
C THR A 158 -1.04 -32.89 6.67
N ALA A 159 -0.01 -32.84 5.83
CA ALA A 159 0.62 -34.03 5.25
C ALA A 159 1.46 -34.71 6.33
N LYS A 160 1.05 -35.93 6.71
CA LYS A 160 1.60 -36.69 7.84
C LYS A 160 3.15 -36.72 7.81
N PRO A 161 3.83 -36.53 8.95
CA PRO A 161 5.30 -36.48 9.06
C PRO A 161 6.03 -37.82 8.84
N HIS A 162 5.38 -38.83 8.24
CA HIS A 162 5.92 -40.19 8.08
C HIS A 162 6.46 -40.48 6.67
N ALA A 163 6.31 -39.57 5.71
CA ALA A 163 7.07 -39.61 4.47
C ALA A 163 8.34 -38.78 4.70
N GLY A 164 9.52 -39.41 4.61
CA GLY A 164 10.81 -38.86 5.04
C GLY A 164 11.03 -37.38 4.73
N LYS A 165 11.70 -36.67 5.66
CA LYS A 165 11.97 -35.22 5.58
C LYS A 165 12.38 -34.81 4.16
N PRO A 166 11.52 -34.09 3.41
CA PRO A 166 11.91 -33.52 2.14
C PRO A 166 13.12 -32.59 2.36
N ARG A 167 14.10 -32.59 1.45
CA ARG A 167 15.20 -31.60 1.50
C ARG A 167 14.60 -30.20 1.47
N GLN A 168 15.07 -29.27 2.31
CA GLN A 168 14.53 -27.89 2.41
C GLN A 168 14.25 -27.21 1.06
N ARG A 169 15.13 -27.38 0.05
CA ARG A 169 14.93 -26.84 -1.30
C ARG A 169 13.66 -27.34 -1.98
N SER A 170 13.32 -28.61 -1.81
CA SER A 170 12.07 -29.16 -2.36
C SER A 170 10.81 -28.59 -1.71
N GLN A 171 10.89 -28.09 -0.46
CA GLN A 171 9.73 -27.48 0.20
C GLN A 171 9.47 -26.06 -0.31
N GLU A 172 10.52 -25.27 -0.56
CA GLU A 172 10.36 -23.92 -1.12
C GLU A 172 9.84 -23.97 -2.55
N ASP A 173 10.36 -24.88 -3.38
CA ASP A 173 9.87 -25.08 -4.75
C ASP A 173 8.38 -25.49 -4.78
N LEU A 174 7.98 -26.39 -3.87
CA LEU A 174 6.57 -26.78 -3.72
C LEU A 174 5.70 -25.63 -3.20
N ARG A 175 6.23 -24.77 -2.34
CA ARG A 175 5.53 -23.58 -1.85
C ARG A 175 5.30 -22.60 -3.00
N VAL A 176 6.33 -22.28 -3.77
CA VAL A 176 6.24 -21.39 -4.94
C VAL A 176 5.24 -21.96 -5.96
N GLN A 177 5.33 -23.25 -6.29
CA GLN A 177 4.38 -23.91 -7.19
C GLN A 177 2.94 -23.86 -6.66
N PHE A 178 2.75 -24.07 -5.35
CA PHE A 178 1.44 -23.98 -4.73
C PHE A 178 0.84 -22.59 -4.91
N HIS A 179 1.60 -21.52 -4.64
CA HIS A 179 1.12 -20.16 -4.80
C HIS A 179 0.88 -19.78 -6.27
N LEU A 180 1.72 -20.26 -7.20
CA LEU A 180 1.53 -20.06 -8.65
C LEU A 180 0.22 -20.68 -9.16
N GLN A 181 -0.24 -21.77 -8.55
CA GLN A 181 -1.43 -22.51 -8.96
C GLN A 181 -2.71 -22.02 -8.26
N GLN A 182 -2.65 -20.95 -7.49
CA GLN A 182 -3.83 -20.46 -6.79
C GLN A 182 -4.88 -19.92 -7.79
N PRO A 183 -6.16 -20.34 -7.67
CA PRO A 183 -7.22 -19.97 -8.63
C PRO A 183 -7.39 -18.45 -8.78
N TRP A 184 -7.33 -17.71 -7.67
CA TRP A 184 -7.47 -16.25 -7.68
C TRP A 184 -6.37 -15.51 -8.44
N LYS A 185 -5.22 -16.15 -8.72
CA LYS A 185 -4.16 -15.59 -9.57
C LYS A 185 -4.28 -16.02 -11.02
N ARG A 186 -4.37 -17.33 -11.24
CA ARG A 186 -4.28 -17.92 -12.58
C ARG A 186 -5.59 -17.81 -13.34
N ASP A 187 -6.67 -18.23 -12.69
CA ASP A 187 -7.96 -18.42 -13.36
C ASP A 187 -8.81 -17.15 -13.24
N HIS A 188 -8.70 -16.46 -12.09
CA HIS A 188 -9.58 -15.34 -11.72
C HIS A 188 -8.83 -14.12 -11.15
N PRO A 189 -7.84 -13.54 -11.87
CA PRO A 189 -7.05 -12.40 -11.40
C PRO A 189 -7.88 -11.14 -11.07
N ALA A 190 -9.06 -11.02 -11.68
CA ALA A 190 -10.06 -9.98 -11.41
C ALA A 190 -10.38 -9.82 -9.92
N THR A 191 -10.31 -10.93 -9.19
CA THR A 191 -10.77 -11.05 -7.82
C THR A 191 -10.06 -10.06 -6.91
N LEU A 192 -8.77 -9.78 -7.15
CA LEU A 192 -8.01 -8.78 -6.39
C LEU A 192 -8.60 -7.39 -6.54
N HIS A 193 -8.95 -7.01 -7.77
CA HIS A 193 -9.49 -5.70 -8.07
C HIS A 193 -10.92 -5.54 -7.55
N ILE A 194 -11.73 -6.58 -7.67
CA ILE A 194 -13.08 -6.63 -7.09
C ILE A 194 -13.02 -6.50 -5.57
N LEU A 195 -12.08 -7.20 -4.92
CA LEU A 195 -11.82 -7.10 -3.48
C LEU A 195 -11.47 -5.65 -3.09
N GLY A 196 -10.52 -5.03 -3.80
CA GLY A 196 -10.12 -3.64 -3.54
C GLY A 196 -11.24 -2.63 -3.77
N TRP A 197 -12.06 -2.82 -4.81
CA TRP A 197 -13.23 -1.99 -5.06
C TRP A 197 -14.25 -2.10 -3.92
N CYS A 198 -14.61 -3.33 -3.53
CA CYS A 198 -15.53 -3.56 -2.41
C CYS A 198 -15.00 -2.87 -1.14
N LEU A 199 -13.70 -3.02 -0.87
CA LEU A 199 -13.06 -2.44 0.30
C LEU A 199 -13.09 -0.91 0.31
N THR A 200 -12.80 -0.30 -0.84
CA THR A 200 -12.74 1.15 -1.02
C THR A 200 -14.12 1.79 -0.84
N TRP A 201 -15.15 1.17 -1.43
CA TRP A 201 -16.47 1.78 -1.52
C TRP A 201 -17.46 1.36 -0.44
N LEU A 202 -17.20 0.27 0.30
CA LEU A 202 -18.06 -0.12 1.41
C LEU A 202 -18.07 0.97 2.50
N PRO A 203 -19.23 1.58 2.82
CA PRO A 203 -19.30 2.61 3.86
C PRO A 203 -19.05 2.01 5.24
N ALA A 204 -18.51 2.83 6.15
CA ALA A 204 -18.46 2.52 7.58
C ALA A 204 -19.80 2.92 8.25
N PRO A 205 -20.25 2.22 9.31
CA PRO A 205 -19.64 1.03 9.92
C PRO A 205 -19.90 -0.24 9.10
N TRP A 206 -18.96 -1.17 9.19
CA TRP A 206 -18.97 -2.37 8.37
C TRP A 206 -19.90 -3.41 8.99
N ARG A 207 -20.55 -4.23 8.16
CA ARG A 207 -21.16 -5.46 8.67
C ARG A 207 -20.06 -6.45 9.04
N GLN A 208 -20.19 -7.07 10.20
CA GLN A 208 -19.24 -8.08 10.67
C GLN A 208 -18.99 -9.21 9.65
N LEU A 209 -20.04 -9.64 8.95
CA LEU A 209 -19.95 -10.68 7.93
C LEU A 209 -19.09 -10.26 6.72
N ASP A 210 -19.12 -8.98 6.35
CA ASP A 210 -18.34 -8.48 5.22
C ASP A 210 -16.86 -8.45 5.58
N LEU A 211 -16.51 -8.01 6.80
CA LEU A 211 -15.13 -8.06 7.33
C LEU A 211 -14.55 -9.47 7.36
N LEU A 212 -15.32 -10.45 7.85
CA LEU A 212 -14.90 -11.85 7.89
C LEU A 212 -14.68 -12.45 6.49
N ALA A 213 -15.23 -11.84 5.44
CA ALA A 213 -14.99 -12.26 4.07
C ALA A 213 -13.75 -11.58 3.45
N PHE A 214 -13.40 -10.35 3.86
CA PHE A 214 -12.17 -9.68 3.41
C PHE A 214 -10.91 -10.29 4.02
N ILE A 215 -10.92 -10.52 5.33
CA ILE A 215 -9.70 -10.81 6.11
C ILE A 215 -8.94 -12.04 5.60
N PRO A 216 -9.58 -13.19 5.31
CA PRO A 216 -8.86 -14.35 4.78
C PRO A 216 -8.18 -14.09 3.44
N ALA A 217 -8.82 -13.30 2.56
CA ALA A 217 -8.24 -12.95 1.26
C ALA A 217 -7.04 -12.01 1.44
N VAL A 218 -7.16 -11.00 2.32
CA VAL A 218 -6.05 -10.09 2.62
C VAL A 218 -4.88 -10.83 3.25
N LEU A 219 -5.10 -11.67 4.27
CA LEU A 219 -4.03 -12.48 4.89
C LEU A 219 -3.37 -13.42 3.88
N THR A 220 -4.14 -14.04 2.98
CA THR A 220 -3.59 -14.84 1.89
C THR A 220 -2.64 -14.03 1.01
N MET A 221 -3.02 -12.80 0.67
CA MET A 221 -2.17 -11.91 -0.13
C MET A 221 -0.91 -11.49 0.62
N LEU A 222 -1.00 -11.23 1.94
CA LEU A 222 0.16 -10.93 2.77
C LEU A 222 1.14 -12.11 2.87
N ASP A 223 0.62 -13.35 2.93
CA ASP A 223 1.40 -14.59 3.00
C ASP A 223 1.95 -15.07 1.65
N ASP A 224 1.54 -14.41 0.56
CA ASP A 224 1.91 -14.79 -0.80
C ASP A 224 3.42 -14.67 -1.07
N TYR A 225 3.98 -15.37 -2.05
CA TYR A 225 5.41 -15.25 -2.38
C TYR A 225 5.72 -14.05 -3.30
N GLU A 226 4.76 -13.58 -4.11
CA GLU A 226 4.98 -12.50 -5.06
C GLU A 226 4.88 -11.14 -4.37
N CYS A 227 5.91 -10.32 -4.58
CA CYS A 227 6.02 -9.00 -3.96
C CYS A 227 4.81 -8.10 -4.29
N ARG A 228 4.31 -8.16 -5.54
CA ARG A 228 3.13 -7.39 -5.98
C ARG A 228 1.86 -7.77 -5.23
N CYS A 229 1.65 -9.07 -4.97
CA CYS A 229 0.48 -9.55 -4.24
C CYS A 229 0.54 -9.12 -2.77
N LYS A 230 1.73 -9.27 -2.15
CA LYS A 230 1.99 -8.76 -0.80
C LYS A 230 1.70 -7.27 -0.69
N TRP A 231 2.25 -6.46 -1.60
CA TRP A 231 2.07 -5.01 -1.62
C TRP A 231 0.60 -4.63 -1.68
N GLN A 232 -0.18 -5.25 -2.58
CA GLN A 232 -1.61 -5.03 -2.66
C GLN A 232 -2.34 -5.40 -1.35
N GLY A 233 -1.92 -6.49 -0.71
CA GLY A 233 -2.46 -6.90 0.59
C GLY A 233 -2.16 -5.88 1.70
N VAL A 234 -1.00 -5.23 1.66
CA VAL A 234 -0.64 -4.13 2.57
C VAL A 234 -1.56 -2.92 2.35
N VAL A 235 -1.79 -2.52 1.09
CA VAL A 235 -2.73 -1.42 0.77
C VAL A 235 -4.14 -1.72 1.26
N TYR A 236 -4.60 -2.97 1.12
CA TYR A 236 -5.90 -3.39 1.65
C TYR A 236 -5.92 -3.40 3.18
N THR A 237 -4.82 -3.78 3.83
CA THR A 237 -4.66 -3.69 5.28
C THR A 237 -4.76 -2.24 5.77
N GLN A 238 -4.11 -1.30 5.11
CA GLN A 238 -4.21 0.14 5.42
C GLN A 238 -5.66 0.62 5.31
N THR A 239 -6.38 0.21 4.27
CA THR A 239 -7.78 0.60 4.04
C THR A 239 -8.70 0.01 5.11
N LEU A 240 -8.52 -1.27 5.48
CA LEU A 240 -9.24 -1.94 6.57
C LEU A 240 -9.08 -1.17 7.88
N VAL A 241 -7.83 -0.89 8.24
CA VAL A 241 -7.43 -0.23 9.49
C VAL A 241 -7.96 1.20 9.55
N ALA A 242 -7.74 1.98 8.50
CA ALA A 242 -8.17 3.38 8.46
C ALA A 242 -9.69 3.50 8.65
N LYS A 243 -10.46 2.60 8.04
CA LYS A 243 -11.91 2.59 8.15
C LYS A 243 -12.41 2.03 9.49
N ASP A 244 -11.75 1.04 10.10
CA ASP A 244 -12.10 0.56 11.45
C ASP A 244 -11.85 1.65 12.51
N LEU A 245 -10.75 2.39 12.38
CA LEU A 245 -10.43 3.54 13.24
C LEU A 245 -11.45 4.67 13.04
N ALA A 246 -11.76 5.04 11.79
CA ALA A 246 -12.72 6.10 11.47
C ALA A 246 -14.15 5.76 11.92
N GLY A 247 -14.54 4.49 11.82
CA GLY A 247 -15.86 4.02 12.26
C GLY A 247 -16.01 3.92 13.79
N GLY A 248 -14.92 3.98 14.54
CA GLY A 248 -14.91 3.88 16.01
C GLY A 248 -15.30 2.50 16.56
N THR A 249 -15.52 1.51 15.69
CA THR A 249 -15.96 0.16 16.08
C THR A 249 -14.88 -0.64 16.78
N ARG A 250 -13.60 -0.36 16.48
CA ARG A 250 -12.43 -1.13 16.96
C ARG A 250 -12.63 -2.64 16.80
N TRP A 251 -13.25 -3.05 15.70
CA TRP A 251 -13.65 -4.42 15.49
C TRP A 251 -12.42 -5.31 15.27
N LEU A 252 -11.44 -4.81 14.50
CA LEU A 252 -10.19 -5.54 14.25
C LEU A 252 -9.45 -5.84 15.56
N HIS A 253 -9.48 -4.89 16.50
CA HIS A 253 -8.95 -5.08 17.85
C HIS A 253 -9.73 -6.15 18.62
N SER A 254 -11.05 -5.99 18.73
CA SER A 254 -11.91 -6.85 19.55
C SER A 254 -11.90 -8.34 19.13
N THR A 255 -11.61 -8.60 17.85
CA THR A 255 -11.57 -9.94 17.27
C THR A 255 -10.16 -10.55 17.23
N GLY A 256 -9.12 -9.81 17.63
CA GLY A 256 -7.73 -10.24 17.51
C GLY A 256 -7.18 -10.22 16.08
N LEU A 257 -7.96 -9.78 15.09
CA LEU A 257 -7.53 -9.75 13.69
C LEU A 257 -6.52 -8.65 13.40
N ALA A 258 -6.53 -7.55 14.18
CA ALA A 258 -5.47 -6.54 14.11
C ALA A 258 -4.10 -7.15 14.42
N LEU A 259 -4.03 -8.05 15.41
CA LEU A 259 -2.79 -8.75 15.77
C LEU A 259 -2.29 -9.66 14.64
N ALA A 260 -3.20 -10.42 14.00
CA ALA A 260 -2.84 -11.27 12.86
C ALA A 260 -2.28 -10.44 11.69
N LEU A 261 -2.91 -9.30 11.38
CA LEU A 261 -2.42 -8.36 10.36
C LEU A 261 -1.04 -7.80 10.73
N TYR A 262 -0.84 -7.42 11.99
CA TYR A 262 0.45 -6.94 12.49
C TYR A 262 1.55 -7.98 12.35
N GLU A 263 1.29 -9.23 12.75
CA GLU A 263 2.28 -10.31 12.64
C GLU A 263 2.66 -10.59 11.19
N ALA A 264 1.67 -10.60 10.28
CA ALA A 264 1.91 -10.73 8.85
C ALA A 264 2.75 -9.55 8.29
N LEU A 265 2.43 -8.30 8.68
CA LEU A 265 3.21 -7.12 8.31
C LEU A 265 4.65 -7.20 8.82
N LEU A 266 4.84 -7.58 10.09
CA LEU A 266 6.15 -7.67 10.73
C LEU A 266 7.06 -8.68 10.03
N GLN A 267 6.51 -9.82 9.60
CA GLN A 267 7.25 -10.81 8.82
C GLN A 267 7.75 -10.27 7.48
N MET A 268 6.98 -9.38 6.84
CA MET A 268 7.35 -8.79 5.55
C MET A 268 8.40 -7.67 5.68
N ILE A 269 8.61 -7.10 6.87
CA ILE A 269 9.68 -6.09 7.05
C ILE A 269 11.05 -6.70 6.76
N LEU A 270 11.21 -8.01 6.95
CA LEU A 270 12.45 -8.74 6.65
C LEU A 270 12.50 -9.30 5.23
N PHE A 271 11.58 -8.91 4.34
CA PHE A 271 11.53 -9.45 2.98
C PHE A 271 12.75 -9.05 2.17
N ARG A 272 13.52 -10.05 1.72
CA ARG A 272 14.76 -9.87 0.95
C ARG A 272 14.53 -10.29 -0.50
N GLY A 273 13.95 -9.38 -1.27
CA GLY A 273 13.79 -9.54 -2.71
C GLY A 273 14.94 -8.88 -3.45
N ASP A 274 16.17 -9.37 -3.32
CA ASP A 274 17.36 -8.75 -3.93
C ASP A 274 17.28 -8.68 -5.47
N GLN A 275 16.36 -9.44 -6.07
CA GLN A 275 16.05 -9.48 -7.50
C GLN A 275 14.62 -8.98 -7.81
N GLU A 276 13.85 -8.56 -6.81
CA GLU A 276 12.45 -8.19 -6.99
C GLU A 276 12.32 -6.66 -7.15
N PRO A 277 11.82 -6.17 -8.29
CA PRO A 277 11.74 -4.73 -8.58
C PRO A 277 10.86 -3.96 -7.59
N HIS A 278 9.92 -4.64 -6.93
CA HIS A 278 8.96 -4.03 -6.00
C HIS A 278 9.31 -4.19 -4.52
N ALA A 279 10.47 -4.78 -4.18
CA ALA A 279 10.82 -5.05 -2.78
C ALA A 279 10.88 -3.76 -1.92
N VAL A 280 11.41 -2.67 -2.48
CA VAL A 280 11.48 -1.38 -1.79
C VAL A 280 10.09 -0.77 -1.61
N ASP A 281 9.23 -0.85 -2.64
CA ASP A 281 7.85 -0.36 -2.59
C ASP A 281 7.03 -1.12 -1.55
N LEU A 282 7.21 -2.45 -1.48
CA LEU A 282 6.60 -3.29 -0.45
C LEU A 282 7.04 -2.86 0.94
N LEU A 283 8.36 -2.72 1.16
CA LEU A 283 8.89 -2.34 2.47
C LEU A 283 8.37 -0.96 2.90
N ALA A 284 8.31 0.00 1.97
CA ALA A 284 7.75 1.32 2.23
C ALA A 284 6.27 1.24 2.64
N ALA A 285 5.46 0.51 1.85
CA ALA A 285 4.05 0.32 2.15
C ALA A 285 3.83 -0.36 3.51
N VAL A 286 4.66 -1.34 3.88
CA VAL A 286 4.58 -2.02 5.19
C VAL A 286 4.84 -1.03 6.31
N PHE A 287 5.90 -0.23 6.21
CA PHE A 287 6.19 0.78 7.22
C PHE A 287 5.11 1.85 7.33
N ASP A 288 4.47 2.22 6.22
CA ASP A 288 3.33 3.15 6.23
C ASP A 288 2.08 2.53 6.89
N ALA A 289 1.91 1.20 6.79
CA ALA A 289 0.76 0.49 7.36
C ALA A 289 0.88 0.23 8.87
N LEU A 290 2.10 -0.06 9.36
CA LEU A 290 2.35 -0.45 10.75
C LEU A 290 1.78 0.53 11.80
N PRO A 291 1.94 1.86 11.69
CA PRO A 291 1.42 2.76 12.71
C PRO A 291 -0.09 2.62 12.91
N GLY A 292 -0.87 2.54 11.82
CA GLY A 292 -2.31 2.38 11.92
C GLY A 292 -2.70 1.05 12.56
N VAL A 293 -2.01 -0.04 12.21
CA VAL A 293 -2.27 -1.35 12.79
C VAL A 293 -1.90 -1.38 14.28
N ILE A 294 -0.79 -0.77 14.67
CA ILE A 294 -0.37 -0.66 16.08
C ILE A 294 -1.39 0.15 16.88
N ASP A 295 -1.86 1.28 16.33
CA ASP A 295 -2.87 2.13 16.96
C ASP A 295 -4.26 1.42 17.03
N CYS A 296 -4.51 0.44 16.15
CA CYS A 296 -5.64 -0.49 16.27
C CYS A 296 -5.43 -1.51 17.42
N ILE A 297 -4.22 -2.04 17.61
CA ILE A 297 -3.95 -3.10 18.60
C ILE A 297 -3.85 -2.56 20.02
N ALA A 298 -3.25 -1.37 20.18
CA ALA A 298 -2.94 -0.82 21.49
C ALA A 298 -3.25 0.67 21.52
N THR A 299 -3.64 1.14 22.70
CA THR A 299 -3.86 2.57 22.90
C THR A 299 -2.51 3.30 22.84
N PRO A 300 -2.38 4.41 22.09
CA PRO A 300 -1.15 5.18 22.03
C PRO A 300 -0.59 5.48 23.43
N GLU A 301 0.74 5.42 23.56
CA GLU A 301 1.47 5.67 24.82
C GLU A 301 1.23 4.63 25.94
N SER A 302 0.49 3.56 25.69
CA SER A 302 0.42 2.42 26.63
C SER A 302 1.65 1.52 26.52
N ASN A 303 1.97 0.77 27.58
CA ASN A 303 3.08 -0.21 27.55
C ASN A 303 2.95 -1.19 26.37
N ALA A 304 1.74 -1.72 26.13
CA ALA A 304 1.50 -2.61 25.01
C ALA A 304 1.74 -1.94 23.64
N TRP A 305 1.53 -0.63 23.52
CA TRP A 305 1.83 0.13 22.31
C TRP A 305 3.34 0.29 22.13
N PHE A 306 4.07 0.59 23.20
CA PHE A 306 5.54 0.61 23.19
C PHE A 306 6.12 -0.75 22.84
N ASP A 307 5.61 -1.84 23.40
CA ASP A 307 6.07 -3.22 23.12
C ASP A 307 5.93 -3.58 21.62
N ARG A 308 4.94 -3.03 20.92
CA ARG A 308 4.79 -3.23 19.47
C ARG A 308 5.78 -2.40 18.67
N TRP A 309 6.00 -1.14 19.05
CA TRP A 309 7.04 -0.33 18.42
C TRP A 309 8.44 -0.86 18.67
N ASP A 310 8.71 -1.41 19.86
CA ASP A 310 9.96 -2.10 20.20
C ASP A 310 10.25 -3.22 19.19
N GLN A 311 9.27 -4.09 18.95
CA GLN A 311 9.38 -5.13 17.94
C GLN A 311 9.63 -4.58 16.52
N VAL A 312 9.00 -3.47 16.13
CA VAL A 312 9.25 -2.83 14.82
C VAL A 312 10.67 -2.27 14.75
N VAL A 313 11.19 -1.67 15.82
CA VAL A 313 12.56 -1.16 15.85
C VAL A 313 13.55 -2.30 15.82
N GLU A 314 13.43 -3.28 16.71
CA GLU A 314 14.38 -4.38 16.82
C GLU A 314 14.33 -5.30 15.60
N GLN A 315 13.14 -5.79 15.25
CA GLN A 315 12.97 -6.79 14.21
C GLN A 315 12.88 -6.18 12.82
N GLY A 316 12.38 -4.95 12.71
CA GLY A 316 12.28 -4.24 11.46
C GLY A 316 13.55 -3.42 11.18
N ILE A 317 13.74 -2.32 11.90
CA ILE A 317 14.79 -1.35 11.56
C ILE A 317 16.20 -1.91 11.83
N LEU A 318 16.50 -2.32 13.06
CA LEU A 318 17.86 -2.68 13.47
C LEU A 318 18.37 -3.92 12.75
N LYS A 319 17.53 -4.96 12.64
CA LYS A 319 17.86 -6.14 11.83
C LYS A 319 18.09 -5.76 10.37
N ASN A 320 17.22 -4.96 9.75
CA ASN A 320 17.43 -4.57 8.36
C ASN A 320 18.68 -3.71 8.16
N LEU A 321 18.98 -2.77 9.04
CA LEU A 321 20.23 -2.00 8.98
C LEU A 321 21.46 -2.90 9.05
N THR A 322 21.42 -3.94 9.90
CA THR A 322 22.50 -4.93 10.02
C THR A 322 22.63 -5.79 8.76
N PHE A 323 21.51 -6.24 8.18
CA PHE A 323 21.52 -7.16 7.06
C PHE A 323 21.65 -6.47 5.69
N HIS A 324 21.18 -5.23 5.56
CA HIS A 324 21.09 -4.48 4.31
C HIS A 324 22.16 -3.39 4.16
N GLN A 325 23.31 -3.54 4.82
CA GLN A 325 24.42 -2.58 4.76
C GLN A 325 24.85 -2.20 3.34
N ASN A 326 24.65 -3.11 2.37
CA ASN A 326 25.02 -2.93 0.97
C ASN A 326 23.84 -2.58 0.03
N HIS A 327 22.61 -2.50 0.53
CA HIS A 327 21.43 -2.25 -0.31
C HIS A 327 21.12 -0.77 -0.35
N VAL A 328 21.74 -0.09 -1.31
CA VAL A 328 21.70 1.37 -1.46
C VAL A 328 20.27 1.94 -1.57
N ALA A 329 19.33 1.18 -2.12
CA ALA A 329 17.94 1.61 -2.26
C ALA A 329 17.12 1.49 -0.95
N VAL A 330 17.50 0.57 -0.05
CA VAL A 330 16.74 0.26 1.17
C VAL A 330 17.16 1.18 2.32
N LEU A 331 18.44 1.51 2.42
CA LEU A 331 18.98 2.32 3.53
C LEU A 331 18.30 3.70 3.68
N PRO A 332 18.03 4.48 2.62
CA PRO A 332 17.35 5.77 2.78
C PRO A 332 15.96 5.60 3.38
N LEU A 333 15.21 4.58 2.93
CA LEU A 333 13.89 4.25 3.48
C LEU A 333 13.99 3.91 4.97
N LEU A 334 14.94 3.07 5.38
CA LEU A 334 15.11 2.72 6.81
C LEU A 334 15.43 3.95 7.67
N PHE A 335 16.27 4.86 7.19
CA PHE A 335 16.56 6.09 7.93
C PHE A 335 15.38 7.07 7.98
N ASP A 336 14.57 7.15 6.91
CA ASP A 336 13.32 7.90 6.94
C ASP A 336 12.37 7.34 8.01
N GLN A 337 12.33 6.01 8.18
CA GLN A 337 11.57 5.37 9.26
C GLN A 337 12.16 5.66 10.65
N VAL A 338 13.48 5.75 10.81
CA VAL A 338 14.10 6.19 12.07
C VAL A 338 13.60 7.59 12.45
N VAL A 339 13.44 8.50 11.49
CA VAL A 339 12.86 9.83 11.76
C VAL A 339 11.42 9.72 12.25
N ILE A 340 10.58 8.90 11.60
CA ILE A 340 9.18 8.70 11.97
C ILE A 340 9.06 8.10 13.37
N ILE A 341 9.81 7.04 13.65
CA ILE A 341 9.81 6.36 14.95
C ILE A 341 10.32 7.29 16.05
N THR A 342 11.39 8.04 15.79
CA THR A 342 11.93 9.02 16.76
C THR A 342 10.86 10.04 17.17
N ARG A 343 10.04 10.51 16.22
CA ARG A 343 8.94 11.44 16.52
C ARG A 343 7.81 10.78 17.30
N ARG A 344 7.51 9.51 17.03
CA ARG A 344 6.43 8.77 17.70
C ARG A 344 6.79 8.34 19.12
N LEU A 345 7.98 7.75 19.29
CA LEU A 345 8.45 7.26 20.59
C LEU A 345 9.00 8.37 21.48
N GLY A 346 9.38 9.52 20.91
CA GLY A 346 9.99 10.59 21.67
C GLY A 346 11.22 10.08 22.43
N LYS A 347 11.23 10.26 23.76
CA LYS A 347 12.39 9.91 24.61
C LYS A 347 12.62 8.41 24.74
N ASP A 348 11.62 7.58 24.48
CA ASP A 348 11.73 6.12 24.62
C ASP A 348 12.62 5.51 23.53
N VAL A 349 12.85 6.23 22.42
CA VAL A 349 13.85 5.83 21.41
C VAL A 349 15.27 5.80 21.97
N THR A 350 15.52 6.37 23.17
CA THR A 350 16.83 6.33 23.81
C THR A 350 17.35 4.91 24.09
N THR A 351 16.45 3.91 24.18
CA THR A 351 16.81 2.49 24.31
C THR A 351 17.61 1.98 23.11
N TYR A 352 17.34 2.52 21.92
CA TYR A 352 18.01 2.14 20.66
C TYR A 352 19.01 3.18 20.18
N LEU A 353 19.33 4.18 21.01
CA LEU A 353 20.17 5.31 20.59
C LEU A 353 21.55 4.85 20.10
N ASN A 354 22.18 3.92 20.82
CA ASN A 354 23.51 3.41 20.48
C ASN A 354 23.56 2.83 19.05
N PRO A 355 22.81 1.76 18.71
CA PRO A 355 22.89 1.19 17.38
C PRO A 355 22.44 2.15 16.28
N LEU A 356 21.41 2.97 16.52
CA LEU A 356 20.90 3.90 15.51
C LEU A 356 21.88 5.05 15.20
N VAL A 357 22.49 5.65 16.23
CA VAL A 357 23.48 6.73 16.03
C VAL A 357 24.72 6.19 15.34
N LEU A 358 25.23 5.03 15.78
CA LEU A 358 26.41 4.43 15.17
C LEU A 358 26.18 4.12 13.69
N GLU A 359 25.01 3.59 13.34
CA GLU A 359 24.68 3.28 11.95
C GLU A 359 24.51 4.55 11.08
N CYS A 360 23.85 5.60 11.61
CA CYS A 360 23.81 6.90 10.92
C CYS A 360 25.22 7.46 10.70
N CYS A 361 26.08 7.38 11.72
CA CYS A 361 27.46 7.86 11.63
C CYS A 361 28.28 7.05 10.63
N ARG A 362 28.10 5.73 10.56
CA ARG A 362 28.73 4.87 9.56
C ARG A 362 28.33 5.30 8.16
N CYS A 363 27.03 5.39 7.88
CA CYS A 363 26.52 5.78 6.56
C CYS A 363 26.96 7.18 6.12
N LEU A 364 27.11 8.14 7.04
CA LEU A 364 27.63 9.48 6.72
C LEU A 364 29.14 9.50 6.42
N GLN A 365 29.88 8.47 6.85
CA GLN A 365 31.32 8.33 6.58
C GLN A 365 31.61 7.56 5.30
N GLU A 366 30.65 6.79 4.78
CA GLU A 366 30.81 6.06 3.51
C GLU A 366 31.18 7.02 2.36
N PRO A 367 32.05 6.62 1.43
CA PRO A 367 32.49 7.47 0.34
C PRO A 367 31.38 7.63 -0.72
N ILE A 368 30.96 8.87 -1.01
CA ILE A 368 30.03 9.20 -2.09
C ILE A 368 30.77 9.14 -3.44
N VAL A 369 31.02 7.92 -3.94
CA VAL A 369 31.69 7.71 -5.23
C VAL A 369 30.66 7.69 -6.35
N HIS A 370 30.64 8.75 -7.16
CA HIS A 370 29.95 8.87 -8.47
C HIS A 370 28.47 8.45 -8.57
N SER A 371 27.81 8.09 -7.47
CA SER A 371 26.45 7.57 -7.46
C SER A 371 25.50 8.51 -6.70
N PRO A 372 24.51 9.13 -7.37
CA PRO A 372 23.49 9.95 -6.71
C PRO A 372 22.72 9.22 -5.60
N SER A 373 22.63 7.88 -5.68
CA SER A 373 21.91 7.09 -4.69
C SER A 373 22.63 7.01 -3.34
N LEU A 374 23.96 7.03 -3.32
CA LEU A 374 24.75 7.13 -2.08
C LEU A 374 24.52 8.48 -1.38
N PHE A 375 24.41 9.57 -2.14
CA PHE A 375 24.04 10.87 -1.58
C PHE A 375 22.63 10.84 -0.93
N GLY A 376 21.70 10.07 -1.51
CA GLY A 376 20.40 9.79 -0.90
C GLY A 376 20.50 9.18 0.50
N ILE A 377 21.44 8.24 0.70
CA ILE A 377 21.70 7.64 2.02
C ILE A 377 22.22 8.71 3.00
N HIS A 378 23.20 9.51 2.60
CA HIS A 378 23.75 10.55 3.48
C HIS A 378 22.67 11.53 3.93
N ARG A 379 21.77 11.93 3.02
CA ARG A 379 20.66 12.83 3.34
C ARG A 379 19.70 12.21 4.36
N ALA A 380 19.30 10.96 4.13
CA ALA A 380 18.39 10.25 5.04
C ALA A 380 19.05 10.00 6.41
N ALA A 381 20.29 9.52 6.43
CA ALA A 381 21.07 9.30 7.66
C ALA A 381 21.30 10.60 8.45
N GLY A 382 21.58 11.71 7.76
CA GLY A 382 21.70 13.04 8.38
C GLY A 382 20.38 13.50 9.01
N ALA A 383 19.26 13.32 8.31
CA ALA A 383 17.94 13.66 8.84
C ALA A 383 17.57 12.79 10.06
N ALA A 384 17.84 11.48 10.01
CA ALA A 384 17.68 10.56 11.12
C ALA A 384 18.54 10.96 12.33
N LEU A 385 19.83 11.24 12.10
CA LEU A 385 20.74 11.66 13.15
C LEU A 385 20.32 12.99 13.79
N LEU A 386 19.82 13.94 13.00
CA LEU A 386 19.28 15.20 13.53
C LEU A 386 18.02 14.96 14.39
N ALA A 387 17.12 14.08 13.96
CA ALA A 387 15.94 13.72 14.74
C ALA A 387 16.33 13.09 16.09
N LEU A 388 17.26 12.13 16.06
CA LEU A 388 17.81 11.49 17.27
C LEU A 388 18.51 12.51 18.17
N ALA A 389 19.36 13.38 17.60
CA ALA A 389 20.09 14.39 18.35
C ALA A 389 19.16 15.36 19.09
N ARG A 390 18.06 15.77 18.45
CA ARG A 390 17.05 16.66 19.05
C ARG A 390 16.22 15.97 20.13
N THR A 391 15.87 14.72 19.92
CA THR A 391 14.95 14.00 20.81
C THR A 391 15.68 13.43 22.04
N CYS A 392 16.91 12.96 21.84
CA CYS A 392 17.72 12.27 22.85
C CYS A 392 18.84 13.14 23.44
N GLN A 393 18.70 14.48 23.39
CA GLN A 393 19.75 15.44 23.71
C GLN A 393 20.61 15.10 24.94
N PRO A 394 20.07 14.72 26.11
CA PRO A 394 20.89 14.45 27.30
C PRO A 394 21.86 13.27 27.14
N ARG A 395 21.52 12.28 26.30
CA ARG A 395 22.33 11.06 26.09
C ARG A 395 23.19 11.13 24.83
N VAL A 396 22.87 12.03 23.90
CA VAL A 396 23.61 12.22 22.64
C VAL A 396 25.05 12.70 22.88
N SER A 397 25.32 13.34 24.02
CA SER A 397 26.67 13.77 24.42
C SER A 397 27.70 12.65 24.43
N HIS A 398 27.31 11.42 24.81
CA HIS A 398 28.20 10.26 24.80
C HIS A 398 28.66 9.86 23.39
N TYR A 399 27.96 10.33 22.35
CA TYR A 399 28.22 10.02 20.95
C TYR A 399 28.82 11.22 20.19
N LEU A 400 29.25 12.27 20.89
CA LEU A 400 29.81 13.47 20.26
C LEU A 400 30.97 13.19 19.31
N PRO A 401 32.02 12.43 19.70
CA PRO A 401 33.16 12.19 18.81
C PRO A 401 32.77 11.52 17.48
N PRO A 402 32.02 10.39 17.46
CA PRO A 402 31.62 9.77 16.19
C PRO A 402 30.65 10.65 15.39
N ILE A 403 29.74 11.40 16.04
CA ILE A 403 28.82 12.32 15.35
C ILE A 403 29.59 13.41 14.62
N ILE A 404 30.51 14.10 15.29
CA ILE A 404 31.28 15.20 14.68
C ILE A 404 32.17 14.67 13.56
N CYS A 405 32.84 13.53 13.77
CA CYS A 405 33.66 12.90 12.74
C CYS A 405 32.82 12.54 11.49
N ALA A 406 31.64 11.96 11.68
CA ALA A 406 30.75 11.58 10.60
C ALA A 406 30.18 12.77 9.84
N VAL A 407 29.74 13.81 10.57
CA VAL A 407 29.25 15.06 9.97
C VAL A 407 30.34 15.78 9.18
N ALA A 408 31.55 15.90 9.74
CA ALA A 408 32.69 16.50 9.05
C ALA A 408 33.08 15.70 7.80
N SER A 409 33.04 14.37 7.88
CA SER A 409 33.31 13.48 6.75
C SER A 409 32.27 13.68 5.64
N SER A 410 30.97 13.61 5.94
CA SER A 410 29.93 13.84 4.95
C SER A 410 29.99 15.26 4.36
N TRP A 411 30.30 16.27 5.17
CA TRP A 411 30.45 17.66 4.72
C TRP A 411 31.56 17.80 3.67
N ARG A 412 32.76 17.30 4.00
CA ARG A 412 33.92 17.29 3.11
C ARG A 412 33.61 16.57 1.80
N GLN A 413 33.00 15.40 1.88
CA GLN A 413 32.66 14.62 0.69
C GLN A 413 31.70 15.38 -0.21
N VAL A 414 30.60 15.91 0.33
CA VAL A 414 29.58 16.65 -0.44
C VAL A 414 30.15 17.93 -1.07
N ARG A 415 31.08 18.60 -0.39
CA ARG A 415 31.78 19.79 -0.91
C ARG A 415 32.76 19.45 -2.04
N ASN A 416 33.36 18.27 -2.00
CA ASN A 416 34.35 17.82 -2.98
C ASN A 416 33.75 17.02 -4.16
N LEU A 417 32.43 16.87 -4.23
CA LEU A 417 31.77 16.18 -5.35
C LEU A 417 31.93 16.96 -6.66
N ALA A 418 32.57 16.35 -7.66
CA ALA A 418 32.77 16.96 -8.99
C ALA A 418 31.46 17.41 -9.65
N ASN A 419 30.38 16.63 -9.48
CA ASN A 419 29.06 16.88 -10.07
C ASN A 419 28.07 17.48 -9.06
N ARG A 420 28.54 18.34 -8.15
CA ARG A 420 27.72 18.97 -7.10
C ARG A 420 26.45 19.63 -7.64
N SER A 421 26.52 20.36 -8.76
CA SER A 421 25.37 21.06 -9.34
C SER A 421 24.26 20.12 -9.85
N ALA A 422 24.57 18.86 -10.13
CA ALA A 422 23.60 17.88 -10.64
C ALA A 422 22.76 17.23 -9.53
N LEU A 423 23.20 17.30 -8.27
CA LEU A 423 22.52 16.63 -7.15
C LEU A 423 21.49 17.58 -6.50
N LYS A 424 20.23 17.13 -6.45
CA LYS A 424 19.15 17.86 -5.78
C LYS A 424 19.24 17.73 -4.26
N GLY A 425 19.07 18.84 -3.54
CA GLY A 425 18.98 18.85 -2.07
C GLY A 425 20.32 18.93 -1.32
N ILE A 426 21.42 19.35 -1.97
CA ILE A 426 22.70 19.57 -1.28
C ILE A 426 22.60 20.68 -0.24
N ALA A 427 21.98 21.81 -0.57
CA ALA A 427 21.83 22.92 0.37
C ALA A 427 21.06 22.50 1.62
N ASP A 428 20.00 21.70 1.43
CA ASP A 428 19.21 21.15 2.53
C ASP A 428 20.04 20.21 3.41
N HIS A 429 20.82 19.30 2.80
CA HIS A 429 21.70 18.39 3.53
C HIS A 429 22.78 19.14 4.31
N GLU A 430 23.43 20.12 3.69
CA GLU A 430 24.41 20.98 4.37
C GLU A 430 23.78 21.74 5.55
N GLY A 431 22.57 22.26 5.36
CA GLY A 431 21.78 22.87 6.43
C GLY A 431 21.49 21.90 7.57
N VAL A 432 21.14 20.64 7.27
CA VAL A 432 20.95 19.57 8.25
C VAL A 432 22.26 19.30 9.02
N LEU A 433 23.39 19.13 8.34
CA LEU A 433 24.69 18.89 8.96
C LEU A 433 25.09 20.02 9.92
N GLN A 434 24.96 21.28 9.50
CA GLN A 434 25.19 22.44 10.38
C GLN A 434 24.27 22.43 11.61
N THR A 435 23.00 22.06 11.40
CA THR A 435 22.02 22.00 12.49
C THR A 435 22.31 20.89 13.48
N ILE A 436 22.88 19.75 13.02
CA ILE A 436 23.37 18.70 13.93
C ILE A 436 24.47 19.27 14.82
N VAL A 437 25.50 19.90 14.23
CA VAL A 437 26.61 20.52 14.98
C VAL A 437 26.09 21.54 16.00
N GLN A 438 25.16 22.39 15.60
CA GLN A 438 24.52 23.35 16.51
C GLN A 438 23.75 22.66 17.64
N THR A 439 22.98 21.61 17.32
CA THR A 439 22.18 20.88 18.31
C THR A 439 23.08 20.24 19.37
N VAL A 440 24.22 19.69 18.96
CA VAL A 440 25.15 19.05 19.90
C VAL A 440 26.03 20.07 20.65
N ALA A 441 26.36 21.21 20.04
CA ALA A 441 27.10 22.30 20.69
C ALA A 441 26.36 22.93 21.87
N VAL A 442 25.02 22.97 21.82
CA VAL A 442 24.19 23.42 22.95
C VAL A 442 24.40 22.55 24.20
N ARG A 443 24.84 21.29 24.03
CA ARG A 443 25.04 20.35 25.14
C ARG A 443 26.48 20.27 25.61
N ASP A 444 27.43 20.28 24.69
CA ASP A 444 28.86 20.26 25.02
C ASP A 444 29.63 21.23 24.11
N PRO A 445 29.60 22.53 24.44
CA PRO A 445 30.27 23.55 23.64
C PRO A 445 31.79 23.33 23.64
N SER A 446 32.37 22.80 24.72
CA SER A 446 33.81 22.49 24.84
C SER A 446 34.26 21.43 23.85
N ALA A 447 33.57 20.28 23.79
CA ALA A 447 33.93 19.21 22.88
C ALA A 447 33.77 19.65 21.42
N VAL A 448 32.73 20.42 21.11
CA VAL A 448 32.53 20.97 19.76
C VAL A 448 33.60 22.02 19.41
N ALA A 449 34.00 22.87 20.35
CA ALA A 449 35.08 23.83 20.14
C ALA A 449 36.43 23.14 19.86
N GLN A 450 36.77 22.10 20.63
CA GLN A 450 37.97 21.30 20.41
C GLN A 450 37.95 20.62 19.04
N ALA A 451 36.80 20.07 18.63
CA ALA A 451 36.66 19.46 17.32
C ALA A 451 36.75 20.49 16.18
N HIS A 452 36.19 21.69 16.37
CA HIS A 452 36.32 22.80 15.43
C HIS A 452 37.79 23.21 15.24
N GLU A 453 38.53 23.38 16.33
CA GLU A 453 39.97 23.66 16.29
C GLU A 453 40.74 22.57 15.54
N THR A 454 40.51 21.30 15.90
CA THR A 454 41.18 20.15 15.26
C THR A 454 40.90 20.07 13.76
N LEU A 455 39.64 20.27 13.34
CA LEU A 455 39.24 20.18 11.93
C LEU A 455 39.74 21.38 11.11
N THR A 456 39.75 22.60 11.68
CA THR A 456 40.23 23.80 10.98
C THR A 456 41.74 23.85 10.82
N GLN A 457 42.50 23.15 11.68
CA GLN A 457 43.94 22.91 11.48
C GLN A 457 44.21 22.08 10.22
N HIS A 458 43.27 21.21 9.80
CA HIS A 458 43.38 20.43 8.57
C HIS A 458 42.90 21.18 7.32
N ASP A 459 41.75 21.86 7.40
CA ASP A 459 41.22 22.71 6.32
C ASP A 459 40.33 23.82 6.87
N THR A 460 40.93 24.99 7.08
CA THR A 460 40.23 26.15 7.66
C THR A 460 39.05 26.59 6.79
N THR A 461 39.23 26.62 5.46
CA THR A 461 38.22 27.14 4.54
C THR A 461 36.99 26.25 4.49
N LEU A 462 37.19 24.93 4.49
CA LEU A 462 36.12 23.96 4.39
C LEU A 462 35.28 23.88 5.66
N PHE A 463 35.93 23.87 6.83
CA PHE A 463 35.25 23.61 8.10
C PHE A 463 34.70 24.87 8.78
N THR A 464 35.24 26.06 8.51
CA THR A 464 34.67 27.31 9.05
C THR A 464 33.18 27.45 8.68
N ALA A 465 32.80 27.08 7.45
CA ALA A 465 31.42 27.10 7.00
C ALA A 465 30.50 26.08 7.69
N LEU A 466 31.04 24.94 8.16
CA LEU A 466 30.29 23.94 8.91
C LEU A 466 29.93 24.45 10.32
N PHE A 467 30.85 25.18 10.96
CA PHE A 467 30.70 25.67 12.34
C PHE A 467 30.15 27.10 12.45
N ALA A 468 29.90 27.79 11.34
CA ALA A 468 29.53 29.22 11.31
C ALA A 468 28.33 29.60 12.21
N LYS A 469 27.34 28.72 12.35
CA LYS A 469 26.17 28.97 13.23
C LYS A 469 26.49 28.83 14.71
N VAL A 470 27.46 27.98 15.07
CA VAL A 470 27.88 27.80 16.46
C VAL A 470 28.70 28.99 16.93
N THR A 471 29.63 29.45 16.09
CA THR A 471 30.49 30.60 16.42
C THR A 471 29.68 31.89 16.58
N ALA A 472 28.67 32.12 15.73
CA ALA A 472 27.79 33.28 15.83
C ALA A 472 27.02 33.37 17.17
N ASN A 473 26.60 32.23 17.73
CA ASN A 473 25.87 32.18 19.00
C ASN A 473 26.76 32.35 20.24
N VAL A 474 28.08 32.20 20.11
CA VAL A 474 29.02 32.40 21.22
C VAL A 474 29.48 33.86 21.29
N SER A 475 29.45 34.57 20.15
CA SER A 475 29.91 35.97 20.04
C SER A 475 28.84 37.03 20.37
N GLY A 476 27.57 36.64 20.43
CA GLY A 476 26.43 37.52 20.75
C GLY A 476 25.77 37.10 22.04
#